data_AF-A0A212A697-F1
#
_entry.id   AF-A0A212A697-F1
#
_cell.length_a   1.000
_cell.length_b   1.000
_cell.length_c   1.000
_cell.angle_alpha   90.00
_cell.angle_beta   90.00
_cell.angle_gamma   90.00
#
_symmetry.space_group_name_H-M   'P 1'
#
loop_
_entity.id
_entity.type
_entity.pdbx_description
1 polymer ?
#
loop_
_entity_poly.entity_id
_entity_poly.type
_entity_poly.pdbx_seq_one_letter_code
_entity_poly.pdbx_strand_id
1 'polypeptide(L)'
;MDKSALIGMRLEQAIRKCGMTLRDAEERFGISKSALSNYINLNRTPKADFLALVVSKLNVDAHWLLTGEETRKPNLHDHTRVFRTYQLARDAFLAVEAAPLPSQVSGEVLENMRSAGEALHQLGGMDAMHAAIQNFFPDDSGRTYRALGILNDFWDGIGAWQR
;
A
#
# COMPACT_ATOMS: atom_id res chain seq x y z
N MET A 1 24.46 -11.63 -15.30
CA MET A 1 24.79 -10.19 -15.23
C MET A 1 24.75 -9.81 -13.76
N ASP A 2 25.83 -9.25 -13.20
CA ASP A 2 25.95 -8.99 -11.77
C ASP A 2 24.94 -7.93 -11.30
N LYS A 3 24.16 -8.23 -10.25
CA LYS A 3 23.13 -7.32 -9.71
C LYS A 3 23.73 -6.04 -9.13
N SER A 4 24.99 -6.10 -8.67
CA SER A 4 25.77 -4.96 -8.18
C SER A 4 26.09 -3.95 -9.28
N ALA A 5 26.34 -4.43 -10.51
CA ALA A 5 26.78 -3.63 -11.65
C ALA A 5 25.72 -2.63 -12.17
N LEU A 6 24.49 -2.68 -11.67
CA LEU A 6 23.36 -1.91 -12.23
C LEU A 6 22.87 -0.77 -11.34
N ILE A 7 23.25 -0.68 -10.06
CA ILE A 7 22.74 0.38 -9.18
C ILE A 7 23.25 1.77 -9.57
N GLY A 8 24.51 1.87 -10.04
CA GLY A 8 25.08 3.11 -10.54
C GLY A 8 24.36 3.62 -11.79
N MET A 9 24.02 2.72 -12.72
CA MET A 9 23.21 3.03 -13.91
C MET A 9 21.78 3.46 -13.52
N ARG A 10 21.14 2.77 -12.56
CA ARG A 10 19.81 3.15 -12.07
C ARG A 10 19.80 4.47 -11.32
N LEU A 11 20.87 4.80 -10.59
CA LEU A 11 21.06 6.10 -9.96
C LEU A 11 21.10 7.21 -11.01
N GLU A 12 21.89 7.03 -12.07
CA GLU A 12 21.94 7.98 -13.18
C GLU A 12 20.57 8.07 -13.89
N GLN A 13 19.93 6.94 -14.15
CA GLN A 13 18.60 6.90 -14.76
C GLN A 13 17.55 7.64 -13.91
N ALA A 14 17.58 7.46 -12.58
CA ALA A 14 16.69 8.14 -11.64
C ALA A 14 16.86 9.66 -11.70
N ILE A 15 18.11 10.13 -11.67
CA ILE A 15 18.43 11.56 -11.77
C ILE A 15 17.88 12.15 -13.08
N ARG A 16 18.16 11.48 -14.20
CA ARG A 16 17.73 11.94 -15.53
C ARG A 16 16.21 11.88 -15.73
N LYS A 17 15.52 10.85 -15.20
CA LYS A 17 14.04 10.73 -15.27
C LYS A 17 13.33 11.87 -14.53
N CYS A 18 13.95 12.44 -13.50
CA CYS A 18 13.45 13.62 -12.80
C CYS A 18 13.79 14.95 -13.51
N GLY A 19 14.33 14.91 -14.74
CA GLY A 19 14.69 16.10 -15.51
C GLY A 19 15.93 16.84 -15.01
N MET A 20 16.74 16.22 -14.14
CA MET A 20 17.96 16.82 -13.61
C MET A 20 19.19 16.40 -14.40
N THR A 21 20.16 17.30 -14.48
CA THR A 21 21.52 16.98 -14.88
C THR A 21 22.30 16.38 -13.70
N LEU A 22 23.47 15.78 -13.98
CA LEU A 22 24.35 15.31 -12.91
C LEU A 22 24.85 16.45 -12.02
N ARG A 23 25.00 17.67 -12.57
CA ARG A 23 25.38 18.86 -11.80
C ARG A 23 24.29 19.26 -10.82
N ASP A 24 23.03 19.23 -11.26
CA ASP A 24 21.89 19.52 -10.37
C ASP A 24 21.78 18.49 -9.24
N ALA A 25 22.14 17.23 -9.52
CA ALA A 25 22.21 16.19 -8.50
C ALA A 25 23.33 16.43 -7.48
N GLU A 26 24.52 16.86 -7.91
CA GLU A 26 25.62 17.24 -7.00
C GLU A 26 25.16 18.30 -5.99
N GLU A 27 24.56 19.38 -6.49
CA GLU A 27 24.03 20.48 -5.67
C GLU A 27 22.88 19.99 -4.77
N ARG A 28 21.92 19.22 -5.32
CA ARG A 28 20.74 18.76 -4.59
C ARG A 28 21.04 17.74 -3.50
N PHE A 29 22.08 16.92 -3.68
CA PHE A 29 22.49 15.92 -2.70
C PHE A 29 23.67 16.35 -1.83
N GLY A 30 24.28 17.50 -2.10
CA GLY A 30 25.43 18.00 -1.35
C GLY A 30 26.66 17.09 -1.49
N ILE A 31 26.87 16.50 -2.66
CA ILE A 31 28.02 15.63 -2.94
C ILE A 31 28.88 16.20 -4.07
N SER A 32 30.17 15.88 -4.07
CA SER A 32 31.05 16.30 -5.16
C SER A 32 30.81 15.50 -6.44
N LYS A 33 31.12 16.11 -7.59
CA LYS A 33 31.21 15.43 -8.89
C LYS A 33 31.96 14.11 -8.86
N SER A 34 33.11 14.08 -8.18
CA SER A 34 33.93 12.88 -8.06
C SER A 34 33.22 11.79 -7.26
N ALA A 35 32.53 12.14 -6.16
CA ALA A 35 31.77 11.18 -5.38
C ALA A 35 30.61 10.60 -6.20
N LEU A 36 29.85 11.45 -6.90
CA LEU A 36 28.74 11.01 -7.76
C LEU A 36 29.23 10.10 -8.90
N SER A 37 30.33 10.48 -9.56
CA SER A 37 30.92 9.67 -10.64
C SER A 37 31.41 8.31 -10.13
N ASN A 38 32.01 8.26 -8.94
CA ASN A 38 32.43 7.00 -8.33
C ASN A 38 31.24 6.08 -7.98
N TYR A 39 30.10 6.66 -7.61
CA TYR A 39 28.86 5.91 -7.38
C TYR A 39 28.22 5.40 -8.68
N ILE A 40 28.15 6.25 -9.72
CA ILE A 40 27.56 5.87 -11.02
C ILE A 40 28.41 4.79 -11.71
N ASN A 41 29.74 4.95 -11.72
CA ASN A 41 30.66 3.99 -12.33
C ASN A 41 30.98 2.80 -11.42
N LEU A 42 30.43 2.77 -10.21
CA LEU A 42 30.66 1.74 -9.19
C LEU A 42 32.13 1.52 -8.80
N ASN A 43 32.98 2.52 -9.02
CA ASN A 43 34.32 2.58 -8.41
C ASN A 43 34.23 2.60 -6.87
N ARG A 44 33.06 2.99 -6.33
CA ARG A 44 32.71 2.92 -4.91
C ARG A 44 31.23 2.57 -4.75
N THR A 45 30.92 1.63 -3.86
CA THR A 45 29.54 1.33 -3.50
C THR A 45 28.88 2.54 -2.82
N PRO A 46 27.70 2.99 -3.28
CA PRO A 46 26.95 4.05 -2.61
C PRO A 46 26.57 3.65 -1.18
N LYS A 47 26.70 4.58 -0.22
CA LYS A 47 26.29 4.34 1.17
C LYS A 47 24.77 4.30 1.29
N ALA A 48 24.25 3.54 2.26
CA ALA A 48 22.83 3.44 2.55
C ALA A 48 22.17 4.82 2.76
N ASP A 49 22.80 5.73 3.52
CA ASP A 49 22.28 7.08 3.77
C ASP A 49 22.11 7.88 2.48
N PHE A 50 23.05 7.74 1.54
CA PHE A 50 22.96 8.40 0.25
C PHE A 50 21.84 7.82 -0.61
N LEU A 51 21.68 6.49 -0.62
CA LEU A 51 20.58 5.83 -1.34
C LEU A 51 19.21 6.23 -0.76
N ALA A 52 19.08 6.34 0.57
CA ALA A 52 17.88 6.84 1.22
C ALA A 52 17.59 8.31 0.86
N LEU A 53 18.63 9.14 0.76
CA LEU A 53 18.50 10.53 0.29
C LEU A 53 18.01 10.59 -1.17
N VAL A 54 18.52 9.73 -2.05
CA VAL A 54 18.08 9.63 -3.45
C VAL A 54 16.61 9.22 -3.52
N VAL A 55 16.23 8.13 -2.84
CA VAL A 55 14.85 7.63 -2.77
C VAL A 55 13.88 8.73 -2.34
N SER A 56 14.21 9.45 -1.26
CA SER A 56 13.34 10.51 -0.72
C SER A 56 13.27 11.75 -1.61
N LYS A 57 14.41 12.27 -2.08
CA LYS A 57 14.46 13.52 -2.85
C LYS A 57 13.95 13.39 -4.28
N LEU A 58 14.04 12.18 -4.85
CA LEU A 58 13.63 11.89 -6.23
C LEU A 58 12.28 11.15 -6.31
N ASN A 59 11.70 10.77 -5.17
CA ASN A 59 10.49 9.95 -5.09
C ASN A 59 10.60 8.67 -5.94
N VAL A 60 11.75 8.00 -5.86
CA VAL A 60 12.04 6.76 -6.58
C VAL A 60 11.75 5.56 -5.68
N ASP A 61 11.28 4.45 -6.24
CA ASP A 61 11.07 3.23 -5.46
C ASP A 61 12.41 2.63 -5.01
N ALA A 62 12.55 2.38 -3.71
CA ALA A 62 13.78 1.85 -3.12
C ALA A 62 14.07 0.43 -3.62
N HIS A 63 13.03 -0.40 -3.77
CA HIS A 63 13.16 -1.75 -4.28
C HIS A 63 13.69 -1.72 -5.72
N TRP A 64 13.06 -0.95 -6.60
CA TRP A 64 13.54 -0.74 -7.98
C TRP A 64 14.98 -0.22 -8.04
N LEU A 65 15.36 0.74 -7.20
CA LEU A 65 16.73 1.28 -7.21
C LEU A 65 17.76 0.18 -6.89
N LEU A 66 17.43 -0.75 -6.00
CA LEU A 66 18.30 -1.84 -5.58
C LEU A 66 18.28 -3.04 -6.54
N THR A 67 17.11 -3.46 -7.00
CA THR A 67 16.92 -4.71 -7.76
C THR A 67 16.79 -4.48 -9.27
N GLY A 68 16.27 -3.32 -9.66
CA GLY A 68 15.83 -3.02 -11.03
C GLY A 68 14.44 -3.54 -11.36
N GLU A 69 13.79 -4.25 -10.43
CA GLU A 69 12.42 -4.75 -10.62
C GLU A 69 11.44 -3.60 -10.36
N GLU A 70 10.59 -3.31 -11.34
CA GLU A 70 9.53 -2.33 -11.15
C GLU A 70 8.46 -2.90 -10.22
N THR A 71 8.38 -2.36 -9.01
CA THR A 71 7.16 -2.51 -8.22
C THR A 71 6.13 -1.55 -8.81
N ARG A 72 4.94 -2.06 -9.14
CA ARG A 72 3.84 -1.19 -9.55
C ARG A 72 3.50 -0.27 -8.38
N LYS A 73 3.91 1.01 -8.46
CA LYS A 73 3.42 2.04 -7.55
C LYS A 73 1.89 2.14 -7.71
N PRO A 74 1.11 2.07 -6.63
CA PRO A 74 -0.33 2.33 -6.70
C PRO A 74 -0.57 3.70 -7.33
N ASN A 75 -1.50 3.77 -8.27
CA ASN A 75 -1.91 5.04 -8.87
C ASN A 75 -3.20 5.56 -8.20
N LEU A 76 -3.67 6.75 -8.60
CA LEU A 76 -4.90 7.32 -8.05
C LEU A 76 -6.10 6.37 -8.17
N HIS A 77 -6.23 5.64 -9.28
CA HIS A 77 -7.33 4.69 -9.46
C HIS A 77 -7.22 3.51 -8.50
N ASP A 78 -6.01 3.01 -8.22
CA ASP A 78 -5.79 1.99 -7.19
C ASP A 78 -6.17 2.49 -5.80
N HIS A 79 -5.78 3.71 -5.45
CA HIS A 79 -6.17 4.34 -4.19
C HIS A 79 -7.69 4.55 -4.08
N THR A 80 -8.32 5.10 -5.11
CA THR A 80 -9.77 5.30 -5.15
C THR A 80 -10.52 3.98 -5.02
N ARG A 81 -10.05 2.91 -5.67
CA ARG A 81 -10.63 1.58 -5.53
C ARG A 81 -10.57 1.11 -4.08
N VAL A 82 -9.41 1.17 -3.45
CA VAL A 82 -9.21 0.80 -2.03
C VAL A 82 -10.15 1.59 -1.12
N PHE A 83 -10.15 2.92 -1.22
CA PHE A 83 -10.94 3.76 -0.32
C PHE A 83 -12.44 3.61 -0.54
N ARG A 84 -12.88 3.40 -1.79
CA ARG A 84 -14.28 3.14 -2.08
C ARG A 84 -14.73 1.80 -1.51
N THR A 85 -13.92 0.75 -1.67
CA THR A 85 -14.19 -0.56 -1.05
C THR A 85 -14.31 -0.43 0.47
N TYR A 86 -13.39 0.31 1.10
CA TYR A 86 -13.43 0.58 2.54
C TYR A 86 -14.73 1.31 2.96
N GLN A 87 -15.14 2.34 2.23
CA GLN A 87 -16.37 3.10 2.53
C GLN A 87 -17.62 2.24 2.38
N LEU A 88 -17.76 1.51 1.27
CA LEU A 88 -18.89 0.62 1.02
C LEU A 88 -19.03 -0.43 2.13
N ALA A 89 -17.90 -1.00 2.57
CA ALA A 89 -17.89 -1.94 3.68
C ALA A 89 -18.40 -1.29 4.95
N ARG A 90 -17.79 -0.16 5.37
CA ARG A 90 -18.21 0.57 6.57
C ARG A 90 -19.71 0.89 6.56
N ASP A 91 -20.23 1.36 5.44
CA ASP A 91 -21.64 1.75 5.31
C ASP A 91 -22.56 0.53 5.42
N ALA A 92 -22.20 -0.60 4.82
CA ALA A 92 -22.93 -1.85 4.97
C ALA A 92 -22.96 -2.34 6.42
N PHE A 93 -21.83 -2.28 7.14
CA PHE A 93 -21.78 -2.61 8.57
C PHE A 93 -22.71 -1.73 9.41
N LEU A 94 -22.67 -0.42 9.19
CA LEU A 94 -23.52 0.54 9.88
C LEU A 94 -25.01 0.26 9.61
N ALA A 95 -25.35 -0.12 8.37
CA ALA A 95 -26.72 -0.47 8.01
C ALA A 95 -27.20 -1.75 8.71
N VAL A 96 -26.34 -2.77 8.83
CA VAL A 96 -26.66 -3.99 9.60
C VAL A 96 -26.84 -3.67 11.09
N GLU A 97 -25.92 -2.89 11.68
CA GLU A 97 -25.98 -2.55 13.12
C GLU A 97 -27.17 -1.65 13.46
N ALA A 98 -27.64 -0.84 12.51
CA ALA A 98 -28.82 0.01 12.69
C ALA A 98 -30.14 -0.77 12.71
N ALA A 99 -30.15 -2.05 12.31
CA ALA A 99 -31.35 -2.88 12.34
C ALA A 99 -31.73 -3.23 13.81
N PRO A 100 -32.99 -3.02 14.24
CA PRO A 100 -33.40 -3.31 15.62
C PRO A 100 -33.31 -4.80 15.98
N LEU A 101 -33.52 -5.68 15.00
CA LEU A 101 -33.44 -7.13 15.13
C LEU A 101 -32.71 -7.72 13.91
N PRO A 102 -31.94 -8.82 14.06
CA PRO A 102 -31.27 -9.48 12.93
C PRO A 102 -32.22 -9.89 11.80
N SER A 103 -33.45 -10.29 12.12
CA SER A 103 -34.48 -10.66 11.15
C SER A 103 -35.06 -9.49 10.35
N GLN A 104 -34.72 -8.24 10.69
CA GLN A 104 -35.22 -7.02 10.04
C GLN A 104 -34.20 -6.38 9.09
N VAL A 105 -33.01 -6.95 8.97
CA VAL A 105 -32.04 -6.50 7.97
C VAL A 105 -32.59 -6.81 6.58
N SER A 106 -32.67 -5.79 5.71
CA SER A 106 -33.24 -5.96 4.37
C SER A 106 -32.32 -6.79 3.48
N GLY A 107 -32.89 -7.50 2.50
CA GLY A 107 -32.11 -8.29 1.53
C GLY A 107 -31.03 -7.47 0.81
N GLU A 108 -31.30 -6.19 0.52
CA GLU A 108 -30.32 -5.27 -0.06
C GLU A 108 -29.14 -5.00 0.88
N VAL A 109 -29.39 -4.81 2.17
CA VAL A 109 -28.32 -4.61 3.16
C VAL A 109 -27.48 -5.88 3.31
N LEU A 110 -28.10 -7.06 3.30
CA LEU A 110 -27.39 -8.34 3.32
C LEU A 110 -26.50 -8.51 2.08
N GLU A 111 -27.00 -8.13 0.90
CA GLU A 111 -26.24 -8.20 -0.35
C GLU A 111 -25.06 -7.22 -0.36
N ASN A 112 -25.27 -5.99 0.10
CA ASN A 112 -24.22 -4.99 0.25
C ASN A 112 -23.14 -5.47 1.21
N MET A 113 -23.53 -6.11 2.31
CA MET A 113 -22.62 -6.68 3.30
C MET A 113 -21.76 -7.82 2.72
N ARG A 114 -22.37 -8.74 1.96
CA ARG A 114 -21.64 -9.80 1.25
C ARG A 114 -20.69 -9.21 0.21
N SER A 115 -21.18 -8.31 -0.64
CA SER A 115 -20.39 -7.64 -1.67
C SER A 115 -19.20 -6.86 -1.09
N ALA A 116 -19.39 -6.22 0.06
CA ALA A 116 -18.33 -5.52 0.78
C ALA A 116 -17.25 -6.48 1.30
N GLY A 117 -17.64 -7.60 1.89
CA GLY A 117 -16.71 -8.66 2.29
C GLY A 117 -15.89 -9.17 1.09
N GLU A 118 -16.53 -9.38 -0.07
CA GLU A 118 -15.87 -9.85 -1.30
C GLU A 118 -14.87 -8.85 -1.81
N ALA A 119 -15.24 -7.57 -1.83
CA ALA A 119 -14.35 -6.52 -2.26
C ALA A 119 -13.13 -6.37 -1.32
N LEU A 120 -13.31 -6.48 0.00
CA LEU A 120 -12.19 -6.45 0.96
C LEU A 120 -11.29 -7.67 0.83
N HIS A 121 -11.87 -8.87 0.69
CA HIS A 121 -11.12 -10.11 0.49
C HIS A 121 -10.31 -10.07 -0.82
N GLN A 122 -10.89 -9.59 -1.92
CA GLN A 122 -10.17 -9.40 -3.18
C GLN A 122 -9.04 -8.36 -3.09
N LEU A 123 -9.16 -7.39 -2.17
CA LEU A 123 -8.18 -6.32 -2.01
C LEU A 123 -6.86 -6.81 -1.41
N GLY A 124 -6.92 -7.68 -0.42
CA GLY A 124 -5.72 -8.14 0.31
C GLY A 124 -5.99 -9.31 1.24
N GLY A 125 -6.96 -10.16 0.88
CA GLY A 125 -7.35 -11.33 1.65
C GLY A 125 -7.76 -10.95 3.07
N MET A 126 -7.34 -11.79 4.01
CA MET A 126 -7.77 -11.67 5.38
C MET A 126 -7.18 -10.48 6.13
N ASP A 127 -5.96 -10.10 5.81
CA ASP A 127 -5.29 -8.98 6.46
C ASP A 127 -5.99 -7.66 6.12
N ALA A 128 -6.43 -7.49 4.87
CA ALA A 128 -7.18 -6.31 4.46
C ALA A 128 -8.54 -6.20 5.16
N MET A 129 -9.24 -7.32 5.33
CA MET A 129 -10.52 -7.36 6.04
C MET A 129 -10.36 -6.97 7.51
N HIS A 130 -9.42 -7.60 8.22
CA HIS A 130 -9.15 -7.28 9.62
C HIS A 130 -8.71 -5.82 9.81
N ALA A 131 -7.80 -5.34 8.95
CA ALA A 131 -7.34 -3.95 9.00
C ALA A 131 -8.50 -2.97 8.75
N ALA A 132 -9.40 -3.26 7.81
CA ALA A 132 -10.56 -2.40 7.56
C ALA A 132 -11.49 -2.36 8.78
N ILE A 133 -11.83 -3.52 9.36
CA ILE A 133 -12.72 -3.62 10.52
C ILE A 133 -12.16 -2.87 11.73
N GLN A 134 -10.87 -3.04 12.03
CA GLN A 134 -10.19 -2.31 13.11
C GLN A 134 -10.23 -0.79 12.92
N ASN A 135 -10.23 -0.31 11.67
CA ASN A 135 -10.26 1.11 11.35
C ASN A 135 -11.67 1.70 11.27
N PHE A 136 -12.74 0.89 11.16
CA PHE A 136 -14.10 1.42 11.19
C PHE A 136 -14.41 2.10 12.52
N PHE A 137 -13.90 1.52 13.62
CA PHE A 137 -14.20 1.92 15.00
C PHE A 137 -12.94 1.85 15.88
N PRO A 138 -11.92 2.69 15.61
CA PRO A 138 -10.59 2.57 16.22
C PRO A 138 -10.59 2.70 17.75
N ASP A 139 -11.56 3.43 18.30
CA ASP A 139 -11.70 3.67 19.74
C ASP A 139 -12.82 2.84 20.41
N ASP A 140 -13.41 1.90 19.68
CA ASP A 140 -14.51 1.04 20.17
C ASP A 140 -14.24 -0.43 19.82
N SER A 141 -13.46 -1.08 20.71
CA SER A 141 -13.10 -2.49 20.57
C SER A 141 -14.31 -3.43 20.62
N GLY A 142 -15.36 -3.06 21.36
CA GLY A 142 -16.60 -3.82 21.43
C GLY A 142 -17.34 -3.82 20.10
N ARG A 143 -17.43 -2.64 19.46
CA ARG A 143 -18.03 -2.50 18.13
C ARG A 143 -17.19 -3.13 17.03
N THR A 144 -15.87 -3.06 17.14
CA THR A 144 -14.94 -3.79 16.28
C THR A 144 -15.18 -5.31 16.34
N TYR A 145 -15.31 -5.87 17.55
CA TYR A 145 -15.61 -7.30 17.73
C TYR A 145 -16.98 -7.68 17.16
N ARG A 146 -18.01 -6.83 17.37
CA ARG A 146 -19.32 -7.05 16.75
C ARG A 146 -19.26 -7.04 15.23
N ALA A 147 -18.58 -6.07 14.63
CA ALA A 147 -18.41 -6.00 13.18
C ALA A 147 -17.73 -7.27 12.63
N LEU A 148 -16.71 -7.78 13.32
CA LEU A 148 -16.07 -9.05 12.97
C LEU A 148 -17.07 -10.22 13.00
N GLY A 149 -17.88 -10.33 14.07
CA GLY A 149 -18.91 -11.36 14.20
C GLY A 149 -19.96 -11.28 13.08
N ILE A 150 -20.45 -10.07 12.78
CA ILE A 150 -21.43 -9.84 11.71
C ILE A 150 -20.86 -10.31 10.36
N LEU A 151 -19.63 -9.91 10.01
CA LEU A 151 -19.05 -10.33 8.72
C LEU A 151 -18.84 -11.85 8.69
N ASN A 152 -18.42 -12.47 9.79
CA ASN A 152 -18.27 -13.93 9.88
C ASN A 152 -19.60 -14.66 9.64
N ASP A 153 -20.70 -14.18 10.22
CA ASP A 153 -22.02 -14.78 10.05
C ASP A 153 -22.50 -14.69 8.59
N PHE A 154 -22.18 -13.59 7.89
CA PHE A 154 -22.54 -13.39 6.49
C PHE A 154 -21.68 -14.14 5.49
N TRP A 155 -20.46 -14.49 5.89
CA TRP A 155 -19.47 -15.18 5.07
C TRP A 155 -19.46 -16.69 5.36
N ASP A 156 -20.65 -17.28 5.45
CA ASP A 156 -20.88 -18.71 5.72
C ASP A 156 -20.38 -19.24 7.07
N GLY A 157 -20.24 -18.40 8.09
CA GLY A 157 -20.06 -18.86 9.48
C GLY A 157 -18.74 -19.60 9.73
N ILE A 158 -17.68 -19.31 8.97
CA ILE A 158 -16.38 -19.97 9.13
C ILE A 158 -15.59 -19.33 10.28
N GLY A 159 -16.17 -19.22 11.48
CA GLY A 159 -15.55 -18.91 12.78
C GLY A 159 -14.72 -17.62 12.91
N ALA A 160 -13.64 -17.49 12.15
CA ALA A 160 -12.82 -16.30 11.93
C ALA A 160 -11.99 -16.45 10.64
N TRP A 161 -12.61 -16.89 9.53
CA TRP A 161 -12.12 -16.88 8.14
C TRP A 161 -11.19 -18.02 7.63
N GLN A 162 -11.58 -19.31 7.61
CA GLN A 162 -10.64 -20.41 7.25
C GLN A 162 -10.25 -20.52 5.75
N ARG A 163 -9.09 -19.96 5.36
CA ARG A 163 -7.86 -20.62 4.84
C ARG A 163 -6.85 -19.58 4.40
#